data_AF-A0A7X7SC65-F1
#
_entry.id   AF-A0A7X7SC65-F1
#
_cell.length_a   1.000
_cell.length_b   1.000
_cell.length_c   1.000
_cell.angle_alpha   90.00
_cell.angle_beta   90.00
_cell.angle_gamma   90.00
#
_symmetry.space_group_name_H-M   'P 1'
#
loop_
_entity.id
_entity.type
_entity.pdbx_description
1 polymer ?
#
loop_
_entity_poly.entity_id
_entity_poly.type
_entity_poly.pdbx_seq_one_letter_code
_entity_poly.pdbx_strand_id
1 'polypeptide(L)'
;MPTLKWIGKDAVIRHHKEVPVRLLEPDEKLSHGDPDGNLIVQGDNLHALKALLPKYAGRVKCIYIDPPYNTGNEGWIYNDKVNSPEINKWLGQVVGKEAEDLSRHDKWLCMMYPRL
;
A
#
# COMPACT_ATOMS: atom_id res chain seq x y z
N MET A 1 -15.94 23.61 0.89
CA MET A 1 -14.63 23.03 1.27
C MET A 1 -13.88 22.67 0.01
N PRO A 2 -12.59 23.05 -0.15
CA PRO A 2 -11.80 22.62 -1.30
C PRO A 2 -11.61 21.09 -1.30
N THR A 3 -11.54 20.49 -2.49
CA THR A 3 -11.34 19.04 -2.65
C THR A 3 -10.23 18.74 -3.64
N LEU A 4 -9.37 17.77 -3.32
CA LEU A 4 -8.36 17.25 -4.26
C LEU A 4 -8.98 16.22 -5.22
N LYS A 5 -8.79 16.43 -6.52
CA LYS A 5 -9.22 15.53 -7.61
C LYS A 5 -7.99 15.03 -8.36
N TRP A 6 -8.03 13.76 -8.78
CA TRP A 6 -6.96 13.08 -9.52
C TRP A 6 -7.58 11.90 -10.29
N ILE A 7 -6.89 11.41 -11.32
CA ILE A 7 -7.38 10.31 -12.18
C ILE A 7 -7.27 8.98 -11.41
N GLY A 8 -8.28 8.10 -11.53
CA GLY A 8 -8.32 6.83 -10.80
C GLY A 8 -8.76 6.92 -9.33
N LYS A 9 -9.11 8.12 -8.83
CA LYS A 9 -9.63 8.31 -7.46
C LYS A 9 -10.83 7.41 -7.16
N ASP A 10 -11.80 7.39 -8.07
CA ASP A 10 -13.05 6.67 -7.87
C ASP A 10 -12.83 5.14 -7.87
N ALA A 11 -11.80 4.66 -8.57
CA ALA A 11 -11.37 3.27 -8.52
C ALA A 11 -10.76 2.90 -7.17
N VAL A 12 -9.91 3.76 -6.59
CA VAL A 12 -9.15 3.40 -5.37
C VAL A 12 -9.86 3.72 -4.06
N ILE A 13 -10.81 4.66 -4.05
CA ILE A 13 -11.44 5.16 -2.81
C ILE A 13 -12.17 4.08 -2.01
N ARG A 14 -12.72 3.07 -2.70
CA ARG A 14 -13.39 1.91 -2.09
C ARG A 14 -12.61 0.63 -2.25
N HIS A 15 -11.46 0.66 -2.92
CA HIS A 15 -10.69 -0.54 -3.23
C HIS A 15 -10.29 -1.32 -1.98
N HIS A 16 -10.08 -0.63 -0.85
CA HIS A 16 -9.86 -1.31 0.43
C HIS A 16 -10.96 -2.34 0.76
N LYS A 17 -12.21 -2.20 0.29
CA LYS A 17 -13.28 -3.19 0.53
C LYS A 17 -13.16 -4.44 -0.35
N GLU A 18 -12.46 -4.33 -1.46
CA GLU A 18 -12.28 -5.40 -2.46
C GLU A 18 -11.03 -6.24 -2.17
N VAL A 19 -10.09 -5.69 -1.40
CA VAL A 19 -8.87 -6.40 -1.02
C VAL A 19 -9.23 -7.59 -0.12
N PRO A 20 -8.97 -8.84 -0.56
CA PRO A 20 -9.25 -10.02 0.24
C PRO A 20 -8.35 -10.04 1.49
N VAL A 21 -8.94 -10.46 2.61
CA VAL A 21 -8.19 -10.77 3.83
C VAL A 21 -7.36 -12.03 3.57
N ARG A 22 -6.08 -11.96 3.93
CA ARG A 22 -5.17 -13.12 3.93
C ARG A 22 -4.85 -13.49 5.38
N LEU A 23 -4.66 -14.77 5.65
CA LEU A 23 -4.19 -15.23 6.95
C LEU A 23 -2.68 -14.98 7.07
N LEU A 24 -2.23 -14.69 8.29
CA LEU A 24 -0.81 -14.65 8.60
C LEU A 24 -0.33 -16.08 8.80
N GLU A 25 0.73 -16.46 8.10
CA GLU A 25 1.39 -17.76 8.23
C GLU A 25 2.69 -17.56 9.01
N PRO A 26 2.85 -18.17 10.20
CA PRO A 26 4.09 -18.06 10.96
C PRO A 26 5.23 -18.81 10.25
N ASP A 27 6.38 -18.17 10.12
CA ASP A 27 7.62 -18.84 9.75
C ASP A 27 8.34 -19.28 11.03
N GLU A 28 8.19 -20.56 11.39
CA GLU A 28 8.79 -21.16 12.59
C GLU A 28 10.32 -21.00 12.65
N LYS A 29 11.00 -20.88 11.50
CA LYS A 29 12.47 -20.75 11.46
C LYS A 29 12.94 -19.33 11.80
N LEU A 30 12.09 -18.34 11.51
CA LEU A 30 12.39 -16.91 11.74
C LEU A 30 11.70 -16.37 13.00
N SER A 31 10.74 -17.11 13.55
CA SER A 31 10.00 -16.73 14.76
C SER A 31 10.84 -16.97 16.01
N HIS A 32 10.88 -15.98 16.90
CA HIS A 32 11.61 -16.06 18.18
C HIS A 32 10.94 -15.23 19.27
N GLY A 33 10.97 -15.73 20.50
CA GLY A 33 10.44 -15.04 21.67
C GLY A 33 8.94 -15.31 21.91
N ASP A 34 8.28 -14.34 22.54
CA ASP A 34 6.86 -14.41 22.88
C ASP A 34 5.98 -14.27 21.61
N PRO A 35 5.09 -15.24 21.31
CA PRO A 35 4.20 -15.18 20.14
C PRO A 35 3.19 -14.02 20.19
N ASP A 36 2.93 -13.42 21.35
CA ASP A 36 2.09 -12.21 21.48
C ASP A 36 2.89 -10.90 21.57
N GLY A 37 4.21 -10.97 21.40
CA GLY A 37 5.12 -9.83 21.41
C GLY A 37 5.21 -9.07 20.08
N ASN A 38 6.43 -8.85 19.59
CA ASN A 38 6.68 -8.11 18.35
C ASN A 38 6.37 -8.97 17.11
N LEU A 39 5.90 -8.33 16.05
CA LEU A 39 5.53 -8.99 14.78
C LEU A 39 6.24 -8.33 13.60
N ILE A 40 6.84 -9.14 12.74
CA ILE A 40 7.35 -8.74 11.42
C ILE A 40 6.48 -9.44 10.37
N VAL A 41 5.88 -8.70 9.45
CA VAL A 41 5.03 -9.23 8.38
C VAL A 41 5.70 -8.99 7.04
N GLN A 42 5.94 -10.07 6.28
CA GLN A 42 6.41 -9.99 4.91
C GLN A 42 5.23 -10.03 3.93
N GLY A 43 5.14 -9.05 3.03
CA GLY A 43 4.14 -9.02 1.97
C GLY A 43 3.83 -7.61 1.48
N ASP A 44 2.86 -7.50 0.57
CA ASP A 44 2.29 -6.20 0.20
C ASP A 44 1.55 -5.63 1.43
N ASN A 45 1.89 -4.39 1.78
CA ASN A 45 1.37 -3.73 2.99
C ASN A 45 -0.16 -3.57 2.98
N LEU A 46 -0.83 -3.45 1.83
CA LEU A 46 -2.28 -3.37 1.77
C LEU A 46 -2.92 -4.69 2.23
N HIS A 47 -2.38 -5.83 1.80
CA HIS A 47 -2.82 -7.14 2.28
C HIS A 47 -2.43 -7.38 3.75
N ALA A 48 -1.24 -6.96 4.16
CA ALA A 48 -0.81 -7.08 5.56
C ALA A 48 -1.72 -6.27 6.49
N LEU A 49 -2.04 -5.02 6.15
CA LEU A 49 -2.96 -4.18 6.91
C LEU A 49 -4.34 -4.85 7.02
N LYS A 50 -4.84 -5.46 5.94
CA LYS A 50 -6.10 -6.24 5.98
C LYS A 50 -6.06 -7.42 6.93
N ALA A 51 -4.97 -8.18 6.93
CA ALA A 51 -4.78 -9.31 7.84
C ALA A 51 -4.74 -8.86 9.32
N LEU A 52 -4.22 -7.67 9.60
CA LEU A 52 -4.06 -7.13 10.94
C LEU A 52 -5.36 -6.51 11.51
N LEU A 53 -6.30 -6.09 10.66
CA LEU A 53 -7.54 -5.42 11.09
C LEU A 53 -8.29 -6.14 12.22
N PRO A 54 -8.55 -7.46 12.16
CA PRO A 54 -9.33 -8.13 13.20
C PRO A 54 -8.72 -8.08 14.60
N LYS A 55 -7.37 -8.08 14.71
CA LYS A 55 -6.67 -8.10 16.01
C LYS A 55 -6.27 -6.69 16.48
N TYR A 56 -5.99 -5.76 15.56
CA TYR A 56 -5.31 -4.49 15.87
C TYR A 56 -6.11 -3.21 15.54
N ALA A 57 -7.30 -3.30 14.93
CA ALA A 57 -8.11 -2.11 14.66
C ALA A 57 -8.39 -1.30 15.93
N GLY A 58 -8.13 0.01 15.88
CA GLY A 58 -8.30 0.93 17.02
C GLY A 58 -7.27 0.76 18.15
N ARG A 59 -6.25 -0.08 17.99
CA ARG A 59 -5.26 -0.38 19.05
C ARG A 59 -3.87 0.19 18.78
N VAL A 60 -3.62 0.70 17.57
CA VAL A 60 -2.31 1.24 17.18
C VAL A 60 -2.15 2.66 17.72
N LYS A 61 -1.14 2.86 18.58
CA LYS A 61 -0.85 4.16 19.21
C LYS A 61 -0.13 5.13 18.26
N CYS A 62 0.75 4.62 17.41
CA CYS A 62 1.57 5.40 16.50
C CYS A 62 1.83 4.61 15.22
N ILE A 63 1.74 5.28 14.08
CA ILE A 63 2.10 4.75 12.77
C ILE A 63 3.23 5.64 12.23
N TYR A 64 4.36 5.02 11.91
CA TYR A 64 5.47 5.66 11.22
C TYR A 64 5.65 4.95 9.88
N ILE A 65 5.64 5.71 8.79
CA ILE A 65 5.85 5.20 7.43
C ILE A 65 6.80 6.15 6.68
N ASP A 66 7.63 5.55 5.83
CA ASP A 66 8.54 6.24 4.92
C ASP A 66 8.21 5.79 3.49
N PRO A 67 7.09 6.25 2.90
CA PRO A 67 6.67 5.83 1.56
C PRO A 67 7.59 6.42 0.48
N PRO A 68 7.60 5.89 -0.75
CA PRO A 68 8.37 6.47 -1.86
C PRO A 68 8.03 7.95 -2.05
N TYR A 69 9.04 8.83 -2.12
CA TYR A 69 8.84 10.29 -2.18
C TYR A 69 8.40 10.80 -3.54
N ASN A 70 8.56 9.99 -4.60
CA ASN A 70 8.11 10.34 -5.94
C ASN A 70 8.79 11.62 -6.49
N THR A 71 10.07 11.85 -6.14
CA THR A 71 10.85 13.03 -6.51
C THR A 71 11.13 13.09 -8.01
N GLY A 72 11.22 11.92 -8.66
CA GLY A 72 11.57 11.81 -10.07
C GLY A 72 13.05 11.99 -10.37
N ASN A 73 13.92 12.03 -9.35
CA ASN A 73 15.36 12.18 -9.51
C ASN A 73 16.06 10.80 -9.59
N GLU A 74 16.80 10.55 -10.67
CA GLU A 74 17.40 9.24 -10.99
C GLU A 74 18.78 9.01 -10.36
N GLY A 75 19.36 10.04 -9.73
CA GLY A 75 20.68 9.98 -9.09
C GLY A 75 20.67 9.53 -7.62
N TRP A 76 19.52 9.10 -7.08
CA TRP A 76 19.38 8.67 -5.69
C TRP A 76 19.54 7.14 -5.55
N ILE A 77 20.04 6.68 -4.40
CA ILE A 77 20.31 5.25 -4.13
C ILE A 77 19.01 4.42 -4.10
N TYR A 78 17.87 5.06 -3.85
CA TYR A 78 16.55 4.41 -3.82
C TYR A 78 15.70 4.80 -5.02
N ASN A 79 15.14 3.81 -5.71
CA ASN A 79 14.10 4.05 -6.71
C ASN A 79 12.81 4.48 -5.98
N ASP A 80 12.52 5.78 -6.05
CA ASP A 80 11.39 6.40 -5.38
C ASP A 80 10.17 6.62 -6.31
N LYS A 81 10.24 6.11 -7.55
CA LYS A 81 9.17 6.24 -8.53
C LYS A 81 8.11 5.18 -8.32
N VAL A 82 6.85 5.57 -8.51
CA VAL A 82 5.70 4.64 -8.58
C VAL A 82 5.61 4.06 -9.99
N ASN A 83 6.65 3.30 -10.39
CA ASN A 83 6.78 2.78 -11.75
C ASN A 83 7.31 1.34 -11.83
N SER A 84 7.40 0.61 -10.71
CA SER A 84 7.80 -0.80 -10.75
C SER A 84 6.83 -1.63 -11.62
N PRO A 85 7.28 -2.75 -12.20
CA PRO A 85 6.41 -3.65 -12.95
C PRO A 85 5.16 -4.09 -12.16
N GLU A 86 5.33 -4.34 -10.85
CA GLU A 86 4.26 -4.76 -9.96
C GLU A 86 3.20 -3.66 -9.78
N ILE A 87 3.62 -2.42 -9.53
CA ILE A 87 2.66 -1.34 -9.32
C ILE A 87 1.98 -0.93 -10.63
N ASN A 88 2.67 -0.97 -11.77
CA ASN A 88 2.05 -0.70 -13.07
C ASN A 88 1.01 -1.76 -13.41
N LYS A 89 1.30 -3.04 -13.12
CA LYS A 89 0.33 -4.13 -13.28
C LYS A 89 -0.89 -3.92 -12.38
N TRP A 90 -0.67 -3.58 -11.11
CA TRP A 90 -1.76 -3.31 -10.17
C TRP A 90 -2.62 -2.12 -10.60
N LEU A 91 -2.00 -1.01 -11.03
CA LEU A 91 -2.71 0.16 -11.55
C LEU A 91 -3.56 -0.19 -12.78
N GLY A 92 -3.02 -0.95 -13.74
CA GLY A 92 -3.77 -1.41 -14.90
C GLY A 92 -4.96 -2.30 -14.54
N GLN A 93 -4.85 -3.11 -13.47
CA GLN A 93 -5.94 -3.96 -13.00
C GLN A 93 -7.01 -3.19 -12.22
N VAL A 94 -6.60 -2.25 -11.36
CA VAL A 94 -7.52 -1.55 -10.43
C VAL A 94 -8.10 -0.28 -11.05
N VAL A 95 -7.27 0.53 -11.70
CA VAL A 95 -7.68 1.79 -12.34
C VAL A 95 -8.20 1.54 -13.77
N GLY A 96 -7.82 0.42 -14.39
CA GLY A 96 -8.31 0.03 -15.71
C GLY A 96 -7.74 0.91 -16.82
N LYS A 97 -8.58 1.29 -17.79
CA LYS A 97 -8.15 2.07 -18.98
C LYS A 97 -7.56 3.43 -18.62
N GLU A 98 -8.04 4.06 -17.55
CA GLU A 98 -7.52 5.35 -17.08
C GLU A 98 -6.05 5.25 -16.60
N ALA A 99 -5.53 4.04 -16.38
CA ALA A 99 -4.15 3.82 -15.96
C ALA A 99 -3.12 4.32 -17.00
N GLU A 100 -3.50 4.36 -18.28
CA GLU A 100 -2.65 4.80 -19.40
C GLU A 100 -2.29 6.29 -19.32
N ASP A 101 -3.19 7.10 -18.75
CA ASP A 101 -3.09 8.56 -18.69
C ASP A 101 -2.61 9.09 -17.32
N LEU A 102 -2.24 8.21 -16.39
CA LEU A 102 -1.87 8.62 -15.03
C LEU A 102 -0.59 9.45 -15.02
N SER A 103 -0.68 10.66 -14.48
CA SER A 103 0.51 11.44 -14.13
C SER A 103 1.26 10.77 -12.97
N ARG A 104 2.48 11.26 -12.73
CA ARG A 104 3.30 10.86 -11.59
C ARG A 104 2.55 11.00 -10.25
N HIS A 105 1.74 12.05 -10.07
CA HIS A 105 0.98 12.28 -8.84
C HIS A 105 -0.25 11.38 -8.75
N ASP A 106 -0.94 11.12 -9.87
CA ASP A 106 -2.09 10.20 -9.88
C ASP A 106 -1.68 8.78 -9.47
N LYS A 107 -0.54 8.27 -9.99
CA LYS A 107 -0.03 6.94 -9.61
C LYS A 107 0.25 6.83 -8.13
N TRP A 108 0.90 7.83 -7.55
CA TRP A 108 1.23 7.86 -6.13
C TRP A 108 0.00 7.98 -5.25
N LEU A 109 -0.95 8.84 -5.62
CA LEU A 109 -2.22 8.97 -4.89
C LEU A 109 -3.04 7.68 -4.98
N CYS A 110 -3.10 7.03 -6.15
CA CYS A 110 -3.76 5.74 -6.32
C CYS A 110 -3.14 4.65 -5.44
N MET A 111 -1.81 4.60 -5.36
CA MET A 111 -1.11 3.66 -4.49
C MET A 111 -1.34 3.95 -2.99
N MET A 112 -1.21 5.20 -2.55
CA MET A 112 -1.24 5.54 -1.14
C MET A 112 -2.64 5.53 -0.54
N TYR A 113 -3.66 5.97 -1.29
CA TYR A 113 -5.01 6.16 -0.76
C TYR A 113 -5.61 4.92 -0.07
N PRO A 114 -5.57 3.70 -0.64
CA PRO A 114 -6.15 2.53 0.03
C PRO A 114 -5.34 2.01 1.23
N ARG A 115 -4.12 2.54 1.45
CA ARG A 115 -3.19 2.12 2.51
C ARG A 115 -3.24 3.02 3.75
N LEU A 116 -3.89 4.18 3.64
CA LEU A 116 -4.11 5.16 4.71
C LEU A 116 -5.56 5.09 5.20
#